data_AF-A0A495X1M0-F1
#
_entry.id   AF-A0A495X1M0-F1
#
_cell.length_a   1.000
_cell.length_b   1.000
_cell.length_c   1.000
_cell.angle_alpha   90.00
_cell.angle_beta   90.00
_cell.angle_gamma   90.00
#
_symmetry.space_group_name_H-M   'P 1'
#
loop_
_entity.id
_entity.type
_entity.pdbx_description
1 polymer ?
#
loop_
_entity_poly.entity_id
_entity_poly.type
_entity_poly.pdbx_seq_one_letter_code
_entity_poly.pdbx_strand_id
1 'polypeptide(L)'
;MALLDATNRLRVWAQSMRDWPGTLGGVTKAQLQAAVDATDQWIEDNQTSYNNALPVAFRSNATLAQKTFLFCYVAMRRAGRLRAQED
;
A
#
# COMPACT_ATOMS: atom_id res chain seq x y z
N MET A 1 -4.24 8.27 7.68
CA MET A 1 -3.72 8.82 6.43
C MET A 1 -4.93 9.58 5.91
N ALA A 2 -5.18 9.75 4.61
CA ALA A 2 -6.53 10.07 4.20
C ALA A 2 -6.91 9.04 3.15
N LEU A 3 -8.17 8.60 3.15
CA LEU A 3 -8.67 7.74 2.09
C LEU A 3 -8.39 8.38 0.74
N LEU A 4 -7.93 7.58 -0.21
CA LEU A 4 -7.79 8.02 -1.58
C LEU A 4 -9.18 8.37 -2.13
N ASP A 5 -9.26 9.46 -2.90
CA ASP A 5 -10.46 9.72 -3.66
C ASP A 5 -10.72 8.62 -4.70
N ALA A 6 -11.95 8.56 -5.20
CA ALA A 6 -12.37 7.53 -6.15
C ALA A 6 -11.49 7.50 -7.43
N THR A 7 -11.01 8.66 -7.88
CA THR A 7 -10.16 8.73 -9.10
C THR A 7 -8.80 8.09 -8.84
N ASN A 8 -8.20 8.37 -7.68
CA ASN A 8 -6.92 7.82 -7.28
C ASN A 8 -7.01 6.31 -7.01
N ARG A 9 -8.10 5.81 -6.40
CA ARG A 9 -8.34 4.37 -6.26
C ARG A 9 -8.47 3.67 -7.62
N LEU A 10 -9.18 4.27 -8.58
CA LEU A 10 -9.28 3.73 -9.94
C LEU A 10 -7.92 3.68 -10.64
N ARG A 11 -7.06 4.69 -10.44
CA ARG A 11 -5.69 4.70 -10.96
C ARG A 11 -4.84 3.58 -10.35
N VAL A 12 -4.95 3.37 -9.03
CA VAL A 12 -4.28 2.27 -8.33
C VAL A 12 -4.76 0.92 -8.86
N TRP A 13 -6.07 0.72 -9.02
CA TRP A 13 -6.63 -0.49 -9.60
C TRP A 13 -6.12 -0.74 -11.02
N ALA A 14 -6.15 0.27 -11.89
CA ALA A 14 -5.63 0.15 -13.25
C ALA A 14 -4.14 -0.20 -13.27
N GLN A 15 -3.33 0.44 -12.42
CA GLN A 15 -1.90 0.15 -12.35
C GLN A 15 -1.62 -1.25 -11.78
N SER A 16 -2.35 -1.67 -10.75
CA SER A 16 -2.20 -3.01 -10.16
C SER A 16 -2.44 -4.13 -11.17
N MET A 17 -3.37 -3.95 -12.11
CA MET A 17 -3.60 -4.91 -13.20
C MET A 17 -2.42 -4.99 -14.18
N ARG A 18 -1.74 -3.86 -14.44
CA ARG A 18 -0.55 -3.83 -15.32
C ARG A 18 0.65 -4.48 -14.66
N ASP A 19 0.83 -4.22 -13.38
CA ASP A 19 2.00 -4.67 -12.64
C ASP A 19 1.81 -6.05 -12.01
N TRP A 20 0.63 -6.67 -12.15
CA TRP A 20 0.33 -7.91 -11.46
C TRP A 20 1.33 -9.03 -11.82
N PRO A 21 1.96 -9.69 -10.83
CA PRO A 21 2.82 -10.84 -11.11
C PRO A 21 1.97 -12.05 -11.51
N GLY A 22 2.18 -12.55 -12.73
CA GLY A 22 1.53 -13.77 -13.20
C GLY A 22 0.02 -13.60 -13.43
N THR A 23 -0.72 -14.70 -13.35
CA THR A 23 -2.16 -14.74 -13.66
C THR A 23 -3.00 -14.59 -12.40
N LEU A 24 -3.99 -13.70 -12.43
CA LEU A 24 -5.07 -13.60 -11.43
C LEU A 24 -6.09 -14.73 -11.63
N GLY A 25 -5.76 -15.94 -11.17
CA GLY A 25 -6.67 -17.08 -11.24
C GLY A 25 -7.90 -16.88 -10.36
N GLY A 26 -9.10 -16.90 -10.95
CA GLY A 26 -10.36 -16.87 -10.21
C GLY A 26 -10.79 -15.50 -9.65
N VAL A 27 -10.05 -14.42 -9.96
CA VAL A 27 -10.37 -13.07 -9.51
C VAL A 27 -10.85 -12.22 -10.69
N THR A 28 -12.10 -11.75 -10.61
CA THR A 28 -12.66 -10.83 -11.59
C THR A 28 -12.12 -9.40 -11.40
N LYS A 29 -12.23 -8.59 -12.44
CA LYS A 29 -11.89 -7.16 -12.42
C LYS A 29 -12.58 -6.39 -11.28
N ALA A 30 -13.87 -6.66 -11.05
CA ALA A 30 -14.66 -6.02 -9.99
C ALA A 30 -14.19 -6.45 -8.59
N GLN A 31 -13.83 -7.73 -8.42
CA GLN A 31 -13.28 -8.22 -7.15
C GLN A 31 -11.91 -7.61 -6.86
N LEU A 32 -11.05 -7.42 -7.87
CA LEU A 32 -9.78 -6.72 -7.69
C LEU A 32 -9.99 -5.25 -7.30
N GLN A 33 -10.97 -4.56 -7.91
CA GLN A 33 -11.30 -3.19 -7.54
C GLN A 33 -11.77 -3.11 -6.07
N ALA A 34 -12.70 -3.98 -5.67
CA ALA A 34 -13.15 -4.07 -4.29
C ALA A 34 -12.01 -4.39 -3.32
N ALA A 35 -11.02 -5.19 -3.74
CA ALA A 35 -9.82 -5.46 -2.94
C ALA A 35 -8.93 -4.21 -2.78
N VAL A 36 -8.80 -3.37 -3.82
CA VAL A 36 -8.09 -2.08 -3.73
C VAL A 36 -8.80 -1.15 -2.74
N ASP A 37 -10.13 -1.03 -2.83
CA ASP A 37 -10.94 -0.21 -1.94
C ASP A 37 -10.81 -0.69 -0.48
N ALA A 38 -10.91 -2.00 -0.25
CA ALA A 38 -10.75 -2.60 1.07
C ALA A 38 -9.33 -2.41 1.62
N THR A 39 -8.30 -2.46 0.78
CA THR A 39 -6.92 -2.22 1.19
C THR A 39 -6.70 -0.78 1.63
N ASP A 40 -7.21 0.21 0.86
CA ASP A 40 -7.13 1.62 1.23
C ASP A 40 -7.87 1.91 2.55
N GLN A 41 -9.08 1.33 2.72
CA GLN A 41 -9.82 1.44 3.96
C GLN A 41 -9.06 0.84 5.15
N TRP A 42 -8.50 -0.35 4.98
CA TRP A 42 -7.74 -1.00 6.05
C TRP A 42 -6.52 -0.18 6.48
N ILE A 43 -5.81 0.44 5.53
CA ILE A 43 -4.67 1.31 5.82
C ILE A 43 -5.11 2.51 6.66
N GLU A 44 -6.26 3.10 6.33
CA GLU A 44 -6.81 4.22 7.10
C GLU A 44 -7.20 3.80 8.53
N ASP A 45 -7.93 2.69 8.65
CA ASP A 45 -8.41 2.17 9.94
C ASP A 45 -7.26 1.76 10.87
N ASN A 46 -6.17 1.24 10.30
CA ASN A 46 -5.04 0.68 11.05
C ASN A 46 -3.85 1.64 11.19
N GLN A 47 -3.99 2.89 10.75
CA GLN A 47 -2.92 3.90 10.81
C GLN A 47 -2.33 4.05 12.23
N THR A 48 -3.17 3.99 13.26
CA THR A 48 -2.77 4.13 14.66
C THR A 48 -1.95 2.94 15.12
N SER A 49 -2.35 1.73 14.75
CA SER A 49 -1.63 0.49 15.04
C SER A 49 -0.25 0.52 14.40
N TYR A 50 -0.17 0.87 13.10
CA TYR A 50 1.10 1.03 12.40
C TYR A 50 1.99 2.09 13.06
N ASN A 51 1.45 3.27 13.34
CA ASN A 51 2.20 4.36 13.97
C ASN A 51 2.75 3.94 15.35
N ASN A 52 1.99 3.19 16.15
CA ASN A 52 2.44 2.72 17.47
C ASN A 52 3.51 1.61 17.40
N ALA A 53 3.57 0.85 16.31
CA ALA A 53 4.62 -0.14 16.10
C ALA A 53 5.98 0.49 15.72
N LEU A 54 6.00 1.76 15.30
CA LEU A 54 7.24 2.44 14.92
C LEU A 54 8.05 2.88 16.15
N PRO A 55 9.39 2.84 16.09
CA PRO A 55 10.25 3.39 17.14
C PRO A 55 9.90 4.85 17.47
N VAL A 56 9.89 5.20 18.76
CA VAL A 56 9.43 6.51 19.24
C VAL A 56 10.11 7.67 18.52
N ALA A 57 11.43 7.60 18.34
CA ALA A 57 12.18 8.65 17.64
C ALA A 57 11.68 8.89 16.20
N PHE A 58 11.39 7.83 15.45
CA PHE A 58 10.88 7.95 14.09
C PHE A 58 9.41 8.39 14.09
N ARG A 59 8.59 7.77 14.95
CA ARG A 59 7.16 8.08 15.09
C ARG A 59 6.91 9.56 15.40
N SER A 60 7.73 10.17 16.25
CA SER A 60 7.54 11.56 16.69
C SER A 60 8.07 12.58 15.70
N ASN A 61 9.14 12.27 14.95
CA ASN A 61 9.81 13.24 14.08
C ASN A 61 9.42 13.12 12.59
N ALA A 62 9.01 11.93 12.14
CA ALA A 62 8.66 11.72 10.74
C ALA A 62 7.26 12.26 10.42
N THR A 63 7.11 12.83 9.23
CA THR A 63 5.81 13.22 8.70
C THR A 63 4.97 12.00 8.34
N LEU A 64 3.65 12.19 8.22
CA LEU A 64 2.75 11.12 7.79
C LEU A 64 3.17 10.52 6.44
N ALA A 65 3.56 11.38 5.49
CA ALA A 65 4.04 10.97 4.17
C ALA A 65 5.31 10.10 4.26
N GLN A 66 6.27 10.44 5.12
CA GLN A 66 7.49 9.65 5.32
C GLN A 66 7.19 8.27 5.93
N LYS A 67 6.22 8.19 6.86
CA LYS A 67 5.78 6.92 7.45
C LYS A 67 5.09 6.05 6.41
N THR A 68 4.21 6.62 5.60
CA THR A 68 3.56 5.91 4.49
C THR A 68 4.59 5.43 3.46
N PHE A 69 5.57 6.27 3.13
CA PHE A 69 6.64 5.92 2.21
C PHE A 69 7.44 4.70 2.70
N LEU A 70 7.80 4.68 3.99
CA LEU A 70 8.45 3.53 4.63
C LEU A 70 7.58 2.26 4.53
N PHE A 71 6.28 2.37 4.84
CA PHE A 71 5.34 1.25 4.72
C PHE A 71 5.34 0.68 3.30
N CYS A 72 5.22 1.53 2.27
CA CYS A 72 5.20 1.11 0.88
C CYS A 72 6.50 0.40 0.47
N TYR A 73 7.67 0.92 0.86
CA TYR A 73 8.97 0.30 0.54
C TYR A 73 9.10 -1.10 1.16
N VAL A 74 8.70 -1.25 2.42
CA VAL A 74 8.70 -2.56 3.08
C VAL A 74 7.71 -3.51 2.40
N ALA A 75 6.50 -3.05 2.07
CA ALA A 75 5.51 -3.86 1.36
C ALA A 75 5.98 -4.28 -0.04
N MET A 76 6.58 -3.37 -0.81
CA MET A 76 7.14 -3.65 -2.14
C MET A 76 8.31 -4.64 -2.09
N ARG A 77 9.19 -4.54 -1.08
CA ARG A 77 10.27 -5.52 -0.87
C ARG A 77 9.69 -6.91 -0.59
N ARG A 78 8.68 -7.00 0.28
CA ARG A 78 7.98 -8.26 0.58
C ARG A 78 7.27 -8.83 -0.65
N ALA A 79 6.79 -7.99 -1.55
CA ALA A 79 6.19 -8.39 -2.82
C ALA A 79 7.22 -8.77 -3.90
N GLY A 80 8.53 -8.70 -3.61
CA GLY A 80 9.60 -8.97 -4.57
C GLY A 80 9.72 -7.93 -5.69
N ARG A 81 9.15 -6.73 -5.49
CA ARG A 81 9.11 -5.64 -6.49
C ARG A 81 10.15 -4.55 -6.25
N LEU A 82 10.68 -4.46 -5.04
CA LEU A 82 11.77 -3.55 -4.73
C LEU A 82 13.10 -4.31 -4.69
N ARG A 83 14.03 -3.94 -5.56
CA ARG A 83 15.45 -4.34 -5.51
C ARG A 83 16.30 -3.19 -4.97
N ALA A 84 17.20 -3.49 -4.06
CA ALA A 84 18.25 -2.58 -3.63
C ALA A 84 19.38 -2.58 -4.66
N GLN A 85 20.27 -1.59 -4.59
CA GLN A 85 21.45 -1.54 -5.46
C GLN A 85 22.41 -2.72 -5.27
N GLU A 86 22.27 -3.42 -4.14
CA GLU A 86 23.12 -4.53 -3.72
C GLU A 86 22.59 -5.91 -4.17
N ASP A 87 21.39 -5.99 -4.77
CA ASP A 87 20.80 -7.24 -5.32
C ASP A 87 21.13 -7.46 -6.81
#